data_AF-J9W0M1-F1
#
_entry.id   AF-J9W0M1-F1
#
_cell.length_a   1.000
_cell.length_b   1.000
_cell.length_c   1.000
_cell.angle_alpha   90.00
_cell.angle_beta   90.00
_cell.angle_gamma   90.00
#
_symmetry.space_group_name_H-M   'P 1'
#
loop_
_entity.id
_entity.type
_entity.pdbx_description
1 polymer ?
#
loop_
_entity_poly.entity_id
_entity_poly.type
_entity_poly.pdbx_seq_one_letter_code
_entity_poly.pdbx_strand_id
1 'polypeptide(L)'
;MTLKIPNKPAEILTPFPRPDPSPEGLKVLRQICRKAVESDEVYSVTFSDLLCPEGKNHLFTLKPYYWEVEPGKWEKRDGKRNPYCDKPGGQKQLETAAVTIHNLALGAAYLPEFRDGCAKRLQRVLKVFFIDPETRMVPEVWYAQCNPGSKPLKGDYAFEIALRNIILVDQGMQLAASFLNKRTVDTLVNWIATQTKWIRDSDQGAAARKYEDNKRIWLEAITASHLSFISPPEGNSYAISFFQTYAPSHPPKKSFEHELQRTRPRHYTLFALEPLFILAELTLPSSRRLDRYIAQYLRDLLEFAKQVTPGEIERPLEEQGRYEGRWQWYERMLAGWTGQGQRGGEEPNGRAWEGGFTQRMRMIWGFI
;
A
#
# COMPACT_ATOMS: atom_id res chain seq x y z
N MET A 1 -30.24 7.25 -4.62
CA MET A 1 -29.09 8.14 -4.35
C MET A 1 -27.91 7.66 -5.17
N THR A 2 -27.56 8.39 -6.23
CA THR A 2 -26.31 8.19 -6.98
C THR A 2 -25.16 8.35 -6.01
N LEU A 3 -24.38 7.29 -5.81
CA LEU A 3 -23.18 7.36 -4.98
C LEU A 3 -22.24 8.39 -5.59
N LYS A 4 -21.82 9.39 -4.81
CA LYS A 4 -20.71 10.25 -5.20
C LYS A 4 -19.48 9.36 -5.32
N ILE A 5 -19.12 9.06 -6.57
CA ILE A 5 -17.95 8.28 -6.90
C ILE A 5 -16.72 9.05 -6.36
N PRO A 6 -15.82 8.42 -5.59
CA PRO A 6 -14.62 9.10 -5.11
C PRO A 6 -13.76 9.52 -6.31
N ASN A 7 -13.51 10.83 -6.41
CA ASN A 7 -12.80 11.51 -7.50
C ASN A 7 -11.28 11.21 -7.56
N LYS A 8 -10.84 10.05 -7.05
CA LYS A 8 -9.43 9.65 -7.05
C LYS A 8 -9.32 8.17 -7.44
N PRO A 9 -8.59 7.84 -8.52
CA PRO A 9 -8.22 6.47 -8.77
C PRO A 9 -7.34 6.00 -7.60
N ALA A 10 -7.66 4.83 -7.04
CA ALA A 10 -6.79 4.23 -6.04
C ALA A 10 -5.49 3.82 -6.74
N GLU A 11 -4.41 4.55 -6.44
CA GLU A 11 -3.05 4.25 -6.88
C GLU A 11 -2.68 2.82 -6.47
N ILE A 12 -2.04 2.09 -7.38
CA ILE A 12 -1.55 0.75 -7.08
C ILE A 12 -0.22 0.89 -6.34
N LEU A 13 -0.12 0.26 -5.16
CA LEU A 13 1.14 0.07 -4.46
C LEU A 13 1.97 -0.93 -5.25
N THR A 14 2.84 -0.39 -6.08
CA THR A 14 3.69 -1.22 -6.92
C THR A 14 4.82 -1.81 -6.08
N PRO A 15 5.12 -3.11 -6.23
CA PRO A 15 6.32 -3.71 -5.67
C PRO A 15 7.59 -2.95 -6.08
N PHE A 16 8.67 -3.12 -5.31
CA PHE A 16 9.96 -2.47 -5.51
C PHE A 16 10.25 -2.06 -6.97
N PRO A 17 10.45 -0.76 -7.23
CA PRO A 17 10.66 -0.28 -8.59
C PRO A 17 11.94 -0.88 -9.20
N ARG A 18 11.90 -1.24 -10.49
CA ARG A 18 13.06 -1.82 -11.19
C ARG A 18 14.29 -0.89 -11.14
N PRO A 19 15.52 -1.45 -11.15
CA PRO A 19 16.75 -0.66 -11.11
C PRO A 19 17.02 0.12 -12.42
N ASP A 20 16.33 -0.19 -13.51
CA ASP A 20 16.49 0.40 -14.84
C ASP A 20 15.20 1.09 -15.33
N PRO A 21 14.80 2.23 -14.72
CA PRO A 21 13.61 2.95 -15.16
C PRO A 21 13.70 3.47 -16.59
N SER A 22 12.55 3.56 -17.26
CA SER A 22 12.46 4.13 -18.61
C SER A 22 12.82 5.63 -18.62
N PRO A 23 13.26 6.17 -19.78
CA PRO A 23 13.54 7.60 -19.92
C PRO A 23 12.33 8.50 -19.57
N GLU A 24 11.11 8.10 -19.94
CA GLU A 24 9.90 8.84 -19.58
C GLU A 24 9.64 8.78 -18.07
N GLY A 25 9.82 7.61 -17.43
CA GLY A 25 9.73 7.47 -15.97
C GLY A 25 10.67 8.42 -15.23
N LEU A 26 11.93 8.50 -15.67
CA LEU A 26 12.92 9.45 -15.14
C LEU A 26 12.54 10.91 -15.39
N LYS A 27 12.00 11.24 -16.56
CA LYS A 27 11.52 12.58 -16.89
C LYS A 27 10.38 13.01 -15.97
N VAL A 28 9.40 12.14 -15.72
CA VAL A 28 8.29 12.43 -14.80
C VAL A 28 8.79 12.50 -13.35
N LEU A 29 9.74 11.64 -12.96
CA LEU A 29 10.37 11.71 -11.64
C LEU A 29 11.07 13.07 -11.42
N ARG A 30 11.81 13.59 -12.40
CA ARG A 30 12.42 14.94 -12.32
C ARG A 30 11.40 16.04 -12.06
N GLN A 31 10.22 15.96 -12.70
CA GLN A 31 9.14 16.93 -12.48
C GLN A 31 8.59 16.87 -11.04
N ILE A 32 8.45 15.66 -10.49
CA ILE A 32 8.03 15.45 -9.10
C ILE A 32 9.10 15.97 -8.14
N CYS A 33 10.37 15.62 -8.36
CA CYS A 33 11.49 16.00 -7.50
C CYS A 33 11.69 17.51 -7.44
N ARG A 34 11.58 18.23 -8.58
CA ARG A 34 11.69 19.70 -8.61
C ARG A 34 10.76 20.37 -7.61
N LYS A 35 9.50 19.94 -7.55
CA LYS A 35 8.51 20.46 -6.58
C LYS A 35 8.80 19.97 -5.16
N ALA A 36 9.18 18.69 -5.02
CA ALA A 36 9.33 18.07 -3.71
C ALA A 36 10.51 18.64 -2.91
N VAL A 37 11.63 18.97 -3.57
CA VAL A 37 12.83 19.52 -2.91
C VAL A 37 12.64 20.97 -2.44
N GLU A 38 11.75 21.72 -3.08
CA GLU A 38 11.40 23.11 -2.72
C GLU A 38 10.28 23.20 -1.67
N SER A 39 9.53 22.12 -1.46
CA SER A 39 8.40 22.09 -0.52
C SER A 39 8.87 22.04 0.94
N ASP A 40 8.15 22.76 1.81
CA ASP A 40 8.32 22.72 3.26
C ASP A 40 7.30 21.84 4.00
N GLU A 41 6.34 21.24 3.27
CA GLU A 41 5.23 20.47 3.83
C GLU A 41 5.70 19.30 4.73
N VAL A 42 5.07 19.10 5.87
CA VAL A 42 5.38 17.95 6.72
C VAL A 42 4.09 17.25 7.08
N TYR A 43 4.22 15.97 7.45
CA TYR A 43 3.08 15.10 7.68
C TYR A 43 3.24 14.46 9.04
N SER A 44 2.11 14.23 9.71
CA SER A 44 2.06 13.52 10.99
C SER A 44 0.62 13.12 11.28
N VAL A 45 0.42 11.98 11.95
CA VAL A 45 -0.89 11.60 12.49
C VAL A 45 -1.44 12.66 13.47
N THR A 46 -0.55 13.44 14.10
CA THR A 46 -0.92 14.56 14.99
C THR A 46 -1.48 15.77 14.27
N PHE A 47 -1.37 15.84 12.93
CA PHE A 47 -1.95 16.90 12.10
C PHE A 47 -3.35 16.54 11.59
N SER A 48 -3.98 15.53 12.19
CA SER A 48 -5.37 15.19 11.95
C SER A 48 -6.28 16.16 12.71
N ASP A 49 -7.35 16.64 12.05
CA ASP A 49 -8.37 17.49 12.69
C ASP A 49 -9.08 16.76 13.86
N LEU A 50 -9.21 15.43 13.74
CA LEU A 50 -9.73 14.57 14.79
C LEU A 50 -8.63 13.59 15.24
N LEU A 51 -8.13 13.80 16.45
CA LEU A 51 -7.08 12.99 17.07
C LEU A 51 -7.66 11.79 17.81
N CYS A 52 -6.81 10.79 18.08
CA CYS A 52 -7.18 9.68 18.94
C CYS A 52 -7.49 10.21 20.36
N PRO A 53 -8.62 9.83 20.98
CA PRO A 53 -8.93 10.19 22.36
C PRO A 53 -7.87 9.71 23.37
N GLU A 54 -7.17 8.62 23.04
CA GLU A 54 -6.19 7.96 23.89
C GLU A 54 -4.76 8.51 23.69
N GLY A 55 -4.56 9.44 22.74
CA GLY A 55 -3.28 10.12 22.54
C GLY A 55 -3.03 10.56 21.10
N LYS A 56 -2.59 11.81 20.91
CA LYS A 56 -2.44 12.45 19.58
C LYS A 56 -1.53 11.69 18.60
N ASN A 57 -0.57 10.92 19.11
CA ASN A 57 0.43 10.19 18.32
C ASN A 57 -0.06 8.83 17.79
N HIS A 58 -1.24 8.36 18.19
CA HIS A 58 -1.79 7.12 17.65
C HIS A 58 -2.36 7.30 16.25
N LEU A 59 -2.15 6.33 15.37
CA LEU A 59 -2.89 6.24 14.11
C LEU A 59 -4.36 5.96 14.43
N PHE A 60 -5.20 6.99 14.30
CA PHE A 60 -6.64 6.90 14.54
C PHE A 60 -7.42 6.92 13.22
N THR A 61 -8.21 5.88 13.00
CA THR A 61 -9.06 5.76 11.80
C THR A 61 -10.34 5.01 12.14
N LEU A 62 -11.40 5.24 11.37
CA LEU A 62 -12.72 4.61 11.56
C LEU A 62 -13.05 3.69 10.39
N LYS A 63 -13.83 2.64 10.67
CA LYS A 63 -14.31 1.74 9.61
C LYS A 63 -15.20 2.50 8.62
N PRO A 64 -14.99 2.33 7.30
CA PRO A 64 -15.65 3.15 6.30
C PRO A 64 -17.12 2.82 6.08
N TYR A 65 -17.62 1.67 6.54
CA TYR A 65 -18.94 1.16 6.16
C TYR A 65 -19.96 1.14 7.30
N TYR A 66 -19.69 1.83 8.40
CA TYR A 66 -20.64 1.92 9.51
C TYR A 66 -21.43 3.23 9.43
N TRP A 67 -22.76 3.13 9.47
CA TRP A 67 -23.68 4.26 9.45
C TRP A 67 -24.48 4.29 10.75
N GLU A 68 -24.57 5.46 11.37
CA GLU A 68 -25.42 5.68 12.53
C GLU A 68 -26.87 5.73 12.07
N VAL A 69 -27.72 4.87 12.62
CA VAL A 69 -29.16 4.80 12.28
C VAL A 69 -30.03 5.41 13.38
N GLU A 70 -29.55 5.36 14.62
CA GLU A 70 -30.09 6.02 15.81
C GLU A 70 -28.88 6.39 16.70
N PRO A 71 -28.99 7.36 17.63
CA PRO A 71 -27.87 7.75 18.50
C PRO A 71 -27.19 6.55 19.17
N GLY A 72 -25.92 6.33 18.85
CA GLY A 72 -25.12 5.21 19.37
C GLY A 72 -25.37 3.84 18.74
N LYS A 73 -26.32 3.72 17.79
CA LYS A 73 -26.64 2.47 17.07
C LYS A 73 -26.10 2.55 15.65
N TRP A 74 -25.16 1.66 15.35
CA TRP A 74 -24.43 1.64 14.09
C TRP A 74 -24.73 0.37 13.30
N GLU A 75 -24.93 0.53 11.99
CA GLU A 75 -25.17 -0.56 11.06
C GLU A 75 -24.07 -0.61 10.00
N LYS A 76 -23.59 -1.82 9.69
CA LYS A 76 -22.63 -2.05 8.61
C LYS A 76 -23.35 -2.13 7.26
N ARG A 77 -23.00 -1.24 6.34
CA ARG A 77 -23.50 -1.21 4.95
C ARG A 77 -22.34 -1.41 3.98
N ASP A 78 -22.10 -2.66 3.59
CA ASP A 78 -20.95 -3.00 2.76
C ASP A 78 -20.92 -2.20 1.45
N GLY A 79 -19.73 -1.72 1.06
CA GLY A 79 -19.53 -0.90 -0.13
C GLY A 79 -20.11 0.53 -0.08
N LYS A 80 -20.93 0.86 0.94
CA LYS A 80 -21.49 2.20 1.14
C LYS A 80 -20.61 2.98 2.11
N ARG A 81 -19.60 3.68 1.58
CA ARG A 81 -18.69 4.51 2.40
C ARG A 81 -19.45 5.63 3.12
N ASN A 82 -19.33 5.69 4.44
CA ASN A 82 -19.75 6.81 5.27
C ASN A 82 -18.63 7.87 5.32
N PRO A 83 -18.84 9.10 4.81
CA PRO A 83 -17.85 10.18 4.86
C PRO A 83 -17.37 10.54 6.27
N TYR A 84 -18.12 10.18 7.32
CA TYR A 84 -17.70 10.37 8.70
C TYR A 84 -16.38 9.65 9.02
N CYS A 85 -16.07 8.56 8.32
CA CYS A 85 -14.80 7.85 8.52
C CYS A 85 -13.57 8.66 8.11
N ASP A 86 -13.75 9.73 7.33
CA ASP A 86 -12.68 10.62 6.86
C ASP A 86 -12.34 11.74 7.86
N LYS A 87 -13.11 11.89 8.95
CA LYS A 87 -12.84 12.91 9.97
C LYS A 87 -11.49 12.70 10.68
N PRO A 88 -11.12 11.47 11.12
CA PRO A 88 -9.74 11.19 11.48
C PRO A 88 -8.86 11.16 10.22
N GLY A 89 -8.06 12.20 10.03
CA GLY A 89 -7.12 12.35 8.93
C GLY A 89 -5.84 11.52 9.04
N GLY A 90 -5.67 10.72 10.10
CA GLY A 90 -4.44 9.96 10.36
C GLY A 90 -4.01 9.04 9.21
N GLN A 91 -4.96 8.33 8.60
CA GLN A 91 -4.66 7.49 7.43
C GLN A 91 -4.15 8.32 6.25
N LYS A 92 -4.82 9.43 5.94
CA LYS A 92 -4.43 10.33 4.85
C LYS A 92 -3.05 10.93 5.08
N GLN A 93 -2.72 11.28 6.33
CA GLN A 93 -1.38 11.75 6.72
C GLN A 93 -0.32 10.67 6.47
N LEU A 94 -0.56 9.42 6.88
CA LEU A 94 0.34 8.29 6.62
C LEU A 94 0.50 8.02 5.12
N GLU A 95 -0.60 7.95 4.36
CA GLU A 95 -0.58 7.70 2.93
C GLU A 95 0.24 8.78 2.18
N THR A 96 0.04 10.06 2.53
CA THR A 96 0.76 11.18 1.90
C THR A 96 2.24 11.20 2.28
N ALA A 97 2.56 10.91 3.55
CA ALA A 97 3.94 10.81 4.01
C ALA A 97 4.68 9.68 3.29
N ALA A 98 4.07 8.49 3.22
CA ALA A 98 4.68 7.32 2.60
C ALA A 98 4.93 7.51 1.09
N VAL A 99 3.97 8.10 0.38
CA VAL A 99 4.14 8.46 -1.05
C VAL A 99 5.26 9.50 -1.22
N THR A 100 5.32 10.51 -0.36
CA THR A 100 6.36 11.54 -0.41
C THR A 100 7.74 10.94 -0.15
N ILE A 101 7.88 10.11 0.89
CA ILE A 101 9.11 9.40 1.23
C ILE A 101 9.59 8.58 0.04
N HIS A 102 8.71 7.80 -0.57
CA HIS A 102 9.06 6.94 -1.69
C HIS A 102 9.48 7.72 -2.93
N ASN A 103 8.76 8.81 -3.28
CA ASN A 103 9.15 9.68 -4.39
C ASN A 103 10.53 10.34 -4.16
N LEU A 104 10.80 10.81 -2.94
CA LEU A 104 12.08 11.42 -2.59
C LEU A 104 13.22 10.40 -2.63
N ALA A 105 12.97 9.18 -2.14
CA ALA A 105 13.94 8.09 -2.19
C ALA A 105 14.30 7.70 -3.62
N LEU A 106 13.30 7.59 -4.50
CA LEU A 106 13.51 7.39 -5.93
C LEU A 106 14.35 8.52 -6.54
N GLY A 107 14.05 9.78 -6.21
CA GLY A 107 14.85 10.93 -6.64
C GLY A 107 16.31 10.83 -6.17
N ALA A 108 16.53 10.49 -4.91
CA ALA A 108 17.87 10.34 -4.34
C ALA A 108 18.68 9.22 -5.03
N ALA A 109 18.04 8.10 -5.34
CA ALA A 109 18.67 6.95 -5.97
C ALA A 109 18.95 7.17 -7.46
N TYR A 110 18.01 7.74 -8.22
CA TYR A 110 18.04 7.72 -9.69
C TYR A 110 18.32 9.08 -10.36
N LEU A 111 18.29 10.19 -9.62
CA LEU A 111 18.54 11.54 -10.16
C LEU A 111 19.71 12.20 -9.41
N PRO A 112 20.97 11.98 -9.85
CA PRO A 112 22.14 12.56 -9.21
C PRO A 112 22.04 14.08 -9.00
N GLU A 113 21.41 14.79 -9.93
CA GLU A 113 21.20 16.24 -9.88
C GLU A 113 20.22 16.71 -8.77
N PHE A 114 19.38 15.81 -8.24
CA PHE A 114 18.45 16.10 -7.15
C PHE A 114 18.82 15.39 -5.84
N ARG A 115 19.88 14.58 -5.82
CA ARG A 115 20.16 13.63 -4.73
C ARG A 115 20.18 14.28 -3.36
N ASP A 116 21.01 15.30 -3.18
CA ASP A 116 21.21 15.94 -1.88
C ASP A 116 19.95 16.68 -1.40
N GLY A 117 19.24 17.33 -2.32
CA GLY A 117 17.95 17.98 -2.04
C GLY A 117 16.89 16.98 -1.61
N CYS A 118 16.78 15.86 -2.32
CA CYS A 118 15.88 14.76 -1.98
C CYS A 118 16.23 14.13 -0.63
N ALA A 119 17.51 13.85 -0.37
CA ALA A 119 17.97 13.26 0.89
C ALA A 119 17.68 14.19 2.09
N LYS A 120 17.99 15.49 1.96
CA LYS A 120 17.68 16.50 2.98
C LYS A 120 16.19 16.58 3.27
N ARG A 121 15.36 16.56 2.22
CA ARG A 121 13.91 16.61 2.36
C ARG A 121 13.34 15.36 3.00
N LEU A 122 13.81 14.20 2.55
CA LEU A 122 13.44 12.89 3.09
C LEU A 122 13.74 12.82 4.59
N GLN A 123 14.92 13.28 5.00
CA GLN A 123 15.29 13.34 6.41
C GLN A 123 14.33 14.19 7.25
N ARG A 124 13.85 15.33 6.73
CA ARG A 124 12.87 16.17 7.43
C ARG A 124 11.52 15.47 7.59
N VAL A 125 11.02 14.84 6.53
CA VAL A 125 9.73 14.11 6.58
C VAL A 125 9.82 12.94 7.57
N LEU A 126 10.90 12.15 7.52
CA LEU A 126 11.13 11.04 8.45
C LEU A 126 11.24 11.52 9.89
N LYS A 127 11.94 12.64 10.12
CA LYS A 127 12.07 13.23 11.45
C LYS A 127 10.71 13.53 12.06
N VAL A 128 9.84 14.24 11.34
CA VAL A 128 8.51 14.62 11.85
C VAL A 128 7.61 13.39 12.03
N PHE A 129 7.57 12.49 11.06
CA PHE A 129 6.58 11.41 11.07
C PHE A 129 6.95 10.24 12.00
N PHE A 130 8.24 9.93 12.19
CA PHE A 130 8.67 8.70 12.88
C PHE A 130 9.58 8.93 14.09
N ILE A 131 10.20 10.11 14.24
CA ILE A 131 11.31 10.29 15.20
C ILE A 131 10.95 11.30 16.29
N ASP A 132 10.46 12.47 15.92
CA ASP A 132 10.18 13.57 16.84
C ASP A 132 9.07 13.17 17.84
N PRO A 133 9.34 13.11 19.15
CA PRO A 133 8.34 12.67 20.14
C PRO A 133 7.01 13.42 20.07
N GLU A 134 7.03 14.70 19.70
CA GLU A 134 5.81 15.53 19.66
C GLU A 134 4.89 15.20 18.47
N THR A 135 5.45 14.65 17.39
CA THR A 135 4.74 14.42 16.13
C THR A 135 4.83 13.00 15.61
N ARG A 136 5.67 12.13 16.17
CA ARG A 136 5.87 10.78 15.65
C ARG A 136 4.62 9.94 15.78
N MET A 137 4.31 9.15 14.77
CA MET A 137 3.32 8.08 14.89
C MET A 137 3.85 7.00 15.84
N VAL A 138 3.02 6.52 16.77
CA VAL A 138 3.32 5.33 17.60
C VAL A 138 3.30 4.08 16.70
N PRO A 139 4.28 3.16 16.79
CA PRO A 139 4.35 1.99 15.91
C PRO A 139 3.19 1.01 16.12
N GLU A 140 2.65 0.90 17.34
CA GLU A 140 1.48 0.10 17.66
C GLU A 140 0.17 0.79 17.24
N VAL A 141 -0.61 0.15 16.37
CA VAL A 141 -1.82 0.73 15.76
C VAL A 141 -3.12 0.20 16.39
N TRP A 142 -3.23 0.37 17.71
CA TRP A 142 -4.39 -0.05 18.51
C TRP A 142 -5.71 0.64 18.17
N TYR A 143 -5.68 1.76 17.44
CA TYR A 143 -6.85 2.62 17.16
C TYR A 143 -7.12 2.81 15.66
N ALA A 144 -6.57 1.91 14.83
CA ALA A 144 -6.88 1.86 13.41
C ALA A 144 -8.13 1.02 13.14
N GLN A 145 -8.97 1.47 12.20
CA GLN A 145 -10.21 0.83 11.78
C GLN A 145 -11.17 0.59 12.96
N CYS A 146 -11.30 1.57 13.85
CA CYS A 146 -12.24 1.49 14.96
C CYS A 146 -13.68 1.43 14.44
N ASN A 147 -14.50 0.58 15.05
CA ASN A 147 -15.95 0.66 14.87
C ASN A 147 -16.45 1.89 15.63
N PRO A 148 -17.09 2.89 14.98
CA PRO A 148 -17.59 4.08 15.67
C PRO A 148 -18.54 3.79 16.84
N GLY A 149 -19.21 2.62 16.84
CA GLY A 149 -20.10 2.19 17.90
C GLY A 149 -19.44 1.40 19.04
N SER A 150 -18.14 1.09 18.99
CA SER A 150 -17.49 0.30 20.05
C SER A 150 -17.23 1.13 21.32
N LYS A 151 -17.41 0.48 22.48
CA LYS A 151 -17.12 1.05 23.81
C LYS A 151 -16.34 0.00 24.62
N PRO A 152 -15.07 0.24 24.99
CA PRO A 152 -14.24 1.39 24.60
C PRO A 152 -13.99 1.42 23.09
N LEU A 153 -13.68 2.61 22.56
CA LEU A 153 -13.31 2.77 21.15
C LEU A 153 -11.93 2.16 20.92
N LYS A 154 -11.86 1.08 20.15
CA LYS A 154 -10.62 0.35 19.85
C LYS A 154 -10.64 -0.17 18.41
N GLY A 155 -9.45 -0.29 17.83
CA GLY A 155 -9.24 -1.00 16.57
C GLY A 155 -9.49 -2.49 16.71
N ASP A 156 -9.56 -3.16 15.57
CA ASP A 156 -9.72 -4.61 15.51
C ASP A 156 -8.79 -5.23 14.46
N TYR A 157 -9.11 -6.44 14.02
CA TYR A 157 -8.38 -7.26 13.06
C TYR A 157 -8.18 -6.63 11.67
N ALA A 158 -8.73 -5.44 11.38
CA ALA A 158 -8.66 -4.81 10.06
C ALA A 158 -7.61 -3.68 9.94
N PHE A 159 -6.80 -3.46 10.98
CA PHE A 159 -5.88 -2.32 11.08
C PHE A 159 -4.88 -2.21 9.91
N GLU A 160 -4.47 -3.33 9.34
CA GLU A 160 -3.53 -3.44 8.22
C GLU A 160 -4.02 -2.67 7.00
N ILE A 161 -5.35 -2.57 6.80
CA ILE A 161 -5.91 -1.77 5.72
C ILE A 161 -5.56 -0.29 5.88
N ALA A 162 -5.56 0.25 7.10
CA ALA A 162 -5.15 1.63 7.35
C ALA A 162 -3.62 1.82 7.28
N LEU A 163 -2.86 0.76 7.52
CA LEU A 163 -1.40 0.78 7.59
C LEU A 163 -0.72 0.54 6.23
N ARG A 164 -1.36 -0.14 5.27
CA ARG A 164 -0.78 -0.70 4.03
C ARG A 164 0.21 0.18 3.27
N ASN A 165 0.02 1.50 3.23
CA ASN A 165 0.93 2.41 2.52
C ASN A 165 2.32 2.51 3.18
N ILE A 166 2.50 2.03 4.42
CA ILE A 166 3.80 1.96 5.09
C ILE A 166 4.83 1.15 4.29
N ILE A 167 4.38 0.22 3.43
CA ILE A 167 5.24 -0.54 2.51
C ILE A 167 6.09 0.40 1.63
N LEU A 168 5.55 1.57 1.23
CA LEU A 168 6.31 2.55 0.45
C LEU A 168 7.44 3.21 1.26
N VAL A 169 7.32 3.26 2.59
CA VAL A 169 8.40 3.74 3.47
C VAL A 169 9.53 2.72 3.49
N ASP A 170 9.22 1.43 3.71
CA ASP A 170 10.23 0.36 3.65
C ASP A 170 10.95 0.35 2.30
N GLN A 171 10.18 0.44 1.21
CA GLN A 171 10.72 0.48 -0.14
C GLN A 171 11.64 1.68 -0.37
N GLY A 172 11.18 2.88 0.00
CA GLY A 172 11.98 4.09 -0.13
C GLY A 172 13.27 4.01 0.69
N MET A 173 13.22 3.43 1.89
CA MET A 173 14.38 3.38 2.77
C MET A 173 15.43 2.38 2.32
N GLN A 174 15.03 1.25 1.72
CA GLN A 174 16.00 0.33 1.09
C GLN A 174 16.75 1.00 -0.08
N LEU A 175 16.13 1.97 -0.77
CA LEU A 175 16.77 2.72 -1.84
C LEU A 175 17.68 3.85 -1.34
N ALA A 176 17.27 4.54 -0.28
CA ALA A 176 17.84 5.85 0.07
C ALA A 176 18.59 5.88 1.42
N ALA A 177 18.59 4.82 2.22
CA ALA A 177 19.24 4.81 3.53
C ALA A 177 20.72 5.22 3.49
N SER A 178 21.45 4.86 2.44
CA SER A 178 22.87 5.21 2.26
C SER A 178 23.12 6.71 2.03
N PHE A 179 22.09 7.48 1.66
CA PHE A 179 22.16 8.94 1.49
C PHE A 179 21.73 9.72 2.74
N LEU A 180 21.30 9.03 3.79
CA LEU A 180 20.77 9.64 5.01
C LEU A 180 21.75 9.53 6.17
N ASN A 181 21.52 10.34 7.20
CA ASN A 181 22.29 10.22 8.43
C ASN A 181 21.97 8.86 9.10
N LYS A 182 23.01 8.20 9.63
CA LYS A 182 22.89 6.85 10.21
C LYS A 182 21.88 6.81 11.36
N ARG A 183 21.85 7.83 12.22
CA ARG A 183 20.95 7.89 13.38
C ARG A 183 19.46 7.88 12.97
N THR A 184 19.10 8.58 11.91
CA THR A 184 17.74 8.61 11.33
C THR A 184 17.37 7.22 10.83
N VAL A 185 18.28 6.56 10.11
CA VAL A 185 18.06 5.19 9.61
C VAL A 185 17.89 4.22 10.78
N ASP A 186 18.81 4.20 11.75
CA ASP A 186 18.76 3.32 12.92
C ASP A 186 17.46 3.53 13.73
N THR A 187 17.03 4.78 13.89
CA THR A 187 15.79 5.09 14.63
C THR A 187 14.56 4.54 13.90
N LEU A 188 14.53 4.66 12.56
CA LEU A 188 13.42 4.12 11.77
C LEU A 188 13.44 2.58 11.75
N VAL A 189 14.62 1.96 11.66
CA VAL A 189 14.76 0.49 11.78
C VAL A 189 14.18 0.01 13.10
N ASN A 190 14.47 0.70 14.22
CA ASN A 190 13.90 0.36 15.53
C ASN A 190 12.37 0.57 15.58
N TRP A 191 11.86 1.63 14.95
CA TRP A 191 10.42 1.88 14.86
C TRP A 191 9.71 0.74 14.09
N ILE A 192 10.23 0.36 12.93
CA ILE A 192 9.70 -0.74 12.10
C ILE A 192 9.83 -2.09 12.82
N ALA A 193 10.94 -2.32 13.54
CA ALA A 193 11.10 -3.52 14.36
C ALA A 193 10.06 -3.61 15.49
N THR A 194 9.74 -2.47 16.12
CA THR A 194 8.68 -2.39 17.14
C THR A 194 7.31 -2.70 16.53
N GLN A 195 7.00 -2.13 15.37
CA GLN A 195 5.75 -2.41 14.65
C GLN A 195 5.65 -3.88 14.23
N THR A 196 6.72 -4.47 13.69
CA THR A 196 6.78 -5.90 13.34
C THR A 196 6.55 -6.80 14.56
N LYS A 197 7.19 -6.49 15.69
CA LYS A 197 6.98 -7.21 16.95
C LYS A 197 5.53 -7.11 17.41
N TRP A 198 4.95 -5.91 17.37
CA TRP A 198 3.55 -5.71 17.75
C TRP A 198 2.58 -6.47 16.82
N ILE A 199 2.80 -6.45 15.51
CA ILE A 199 2.02 -7.25 14.55
C ILE A 199 2.10 -8.75 14.92
N ARG A 200 3.28 -9.26 15.25
CA ARG A 200 3.49 -10.68 15.61
C ARG A 200 2.85 -11.04 16.96
N ASP A 201 2.99 -10.20 17.99
CA ASP A 201 2.74 -10.64 19.36
C ASP A 201 1.42 -10.11 19.96
N SER A 202 0.79 -9.10 19.36
CA SER A 202 -0.45 -8.52 19.90
C SER A 202 -1.68 -9.38 19.63
N ASP A 203 -2.69 -9.25 20.50
CA ASP A 203 -4.02 -9.85 20.28
C ASP A 203 -4.66 -9.37 18.97
N GLN A 204 -4.43 -8.12 18.60
CA GLN A 204 -4.97 -7.53 17.36
C GLN A 204 -4.30 -8.16 16.13
N GLY A 205 -2.98 -8.35 16.16
CA GLY A 205 -2.25 -9.08 15.12
C GLY A 205 -2.64 -10.56 15.05
N ALA A 206 -2.83 -11.21 16.21
CA ALA A 206 -3.32 -12.59 16.27
C ALA A 206 -4.74 -12.73 15.70
N ALA A 207 -5.62 -11.76 15.95
CA ALA A 207 -6.96 -11.71 15.35
C ALA A 207 -6.90 -11.49 13.83
N ALA A 208 -6.08 -10.57 13.34
CA ALA A 208 -5.90 -10.32 11.91
C ALA A 208 -5.41 -11.56 11.15
N ARG A 209 -4.51 -12.36 11.77
CA ARG A 209 -4.05 -13.63 11.18
C ARG A 209 -5.16 -14.69 11.04
N LYS A 210 -6.23 -14.65 11.84
CA LYS A 210 -7.28 -15.68 11.76
C LYS A 210 -8.24 -15.49 10.58
N TYR A 211 -8.19 -14.35 9.90
CA TYR A 211 -9.03 -14.10 8.72
C TYR A 211 -8.44 -14.75 7.47
N GLU A 212 -9.32 -15.14 6.54
CA GLU A 212 -8.94 -15.77 5.26
C GLU A 212 -9.29 -14.88 4.05
N ASP A 213 -9.50 -13.57 4.26
CA ASP A 213 -9.77 -12.59 3.20
C ASP A 213 -8.54 -11.72 2.87
N ASN A 214 -8.69 -10.78 1.94
CA ASN A 214 -7.64 -9.83 1.52
C ASN A 214 -6.81 -9.21 2.67
N LYS A 215 -7.40 -9.00 3.86
CA LYS A 215 -6.73 -8.45 5.03
C LYS A 215 -5.56 -9.30 5.47
N ARG A 216 -5.71 -10.63 5.46
CA ARG A 216 -4.61 -11.53 5.80
C ARG A 216 -3.45 -11.34 4.84
N ILE A 217 -3.72 -11.27 3.55
CA ILE A 217 -2.70 -11.11 2.53
C ILE A 217 -1.97 -9.76 2.70
N TRP A 218 -2.70 -8.68 3.00
CA TRP A 218 -2.11 -7.38 3.33
C TRP A 218 -1.23 -7.41 4.58
N LEU A 219 -1.67 -8.11 5.64
CA LEU A 219 -0.88 -8.29 6.86
C LEU A 219 0.46 -8.99 6.56
N GLU A 220 0.42 -10.04 5.74
CA GLU A 220 1.61 -10.78 5.31
C GLU A 220 2.54 -9.90 4.47
N ALA A 221 2.00 -9.13 3.52
CA ALA A 221 2.79 -8.22 2.69
C ALA A 221 3.46 -7.10 3.50
N ILE A 222 2.75 -6.49 4.47
CA ILE A 222 3.34 -5.49 5.38
C ILE A 222 4.46 -6.12 6.20
N THR A 223 4.22 -7.31 6.76
CA THR A 223 5.22 -8.02 7.57
C THR A 223 6.47 -8.35 6.74
N ALA A 224 6.31 -8.91 5.55
CA ALA A 224 7.42 -9.23 4.65
C ALA A 224 8.20 -7.97 4.22
N SER A 225 7.49 -6.87 3.95
CA SER A 225 8.09 -5.57 3.60
C SER A 225 8.94 -5.01 4.75
N HIS A 226 8.42 -5.00 5.97
CA HIS A 226 9.17 -4.57 7.15
C HIS A 226 10.42 -5.42 7.38
N LEU A 227 10.26 -6.75 7.28
CA LEU A 227 11.38 -7.68 7.40
C LEU A 227 12.41 -7.42 6.31
N SER A 228 12.00 -7.16 5.07
CA SER A 228 12.94 -6.86 3.97
C SER A 228 13.77 -5.60 4.22
N PHE A 229 13.22 -4.61 4.94
CA PHE A 229 13.95 -3.40 5.30
C PHE A 229 14.90 -3.62 6.49
N ILE A 230 14.46 -4.36 7.52
CA ILE A 230 15.28 -4.67 8.71
C ILE A 230 16.40 -5.67 8.36
N SER A 231 16.05 -6.71 7.60
CA SER A 231 16.87 -7.86 7.24
C SER A 231 16.41 -8.42 5.89
N PRO A 232 17.01 -7.96 4.77
CA PRO A 232 16.64 -8.42 3.43
C PRO A 232 16.55 -9.95 3.26
N PRO A 233 17.46 -10.77 3.83
CA PRO A 233 17.35 -12.23 3.78
C PRO A 233 16.12 -12.78 4.52
N GLU A 234 15.73 -12.20 5.66
CA GLU A 234 14.54 -12.63 6.41
C GLU A 234 13.27 -12.27 5.63
N GLY A 235 13.20 -11.06 5.06
CA GLY A 235 12.05 -10.65 4.23
C GLY A 235 11.85 -11.55 3.00
N ASN A 236 12.94 -11.90 2.31
CA ASN A 236 12.90 -12.85 1.19
C ASN A 236 12.42 -14.23 1.63
N SER A 237 13.00 -14.78 2.70
CA SER A 237 12.64 -16.10 3.24
C SER A 237 11.17 -16.15 3.69
N TYR A 238 10.68 -15.07 4.31
CA TYR A 238 9.30 -14.93 4.74
C TYR A 238 8.33 -14.95 3.55
N ALA A 239 8.63 -14.17 2.50
CA ALA A 239 7.80 -14.11 1.30
C ALA A 239 7.76 -15.46 0.55
N ILE A 240 8.90 -16.16 0.45
CA ILE A 240 8.96 -17.53 -0.12
C ILE A 240 8.10 -18.49 0.71
N SER A 241 8.25 -18.47 2.03
CA SER A 241 7.47 -19.33 2.94
C SER A 241 5.97 -19.08 2.84
N PHE A 242 5.57 -17.81 2.68
CA PHE A 242 4.17 -17.46 2.42
C PHE A 242 3.65 -18.18 1.18
N PHE A 243 4.32 -18.10 0.03
CA PHE A 243 3.85 -18.80 -1.18
C PHE A 243 3.88 -20.33 -1.04
N GLN A 244 4.86 -20.89 -0.33
CA GLN A 244 4.94 -22.34 -0.09
C GLN A 244 3.79 -22.87 0.78
N THR A 245 3.22 -22.04 1.64
CA THR A 245 2.16 -22.45 2.60
C THR A 245 0.76 -22.01 2.16
N TYR A 246 0.64 -20.79 1.63
CA TYR A 246 -0.62 -20.19 1.21
C TYR A 246 -1.09 -20.74 -0.14
N ALA A 247 -0.25 -20.70 -1.19
CA ALA A 247 -0.67 -21.00 -2.55
C ALA A 247 -1.23 -22.42 -2.74
N PRO A 248 -0.65 -23.50 -2.16
CA PRO A 248 -1.19 -24.85 -2.31
C PRO A 248 -2.61 -25.03 -1.76
N SER A 249 -2.96 -24.25 -0.73
CA SER A 249 -4.26 -24.34 -0.05
C SER A 249 -5.25 -23.27 -0.53
N HIS A 250 -4.84 -22.36 -1.42
CA HIS A 250 -5.64 -21.23 -1.92
C HIS A 250 -5.57 -21.13 -3.45
N PRO A 251 -6.14 -22.09 -4.21
CA PRO A 251 -6.35 -21.92 -5.65
C PRO A 251 -7.24 -20.70 -5.94
N PRO A 252 -7.32 -20.18 -7.18
CA PRO A 252 -7.92 -18.88 -7.46
C PRO A 252 -9.32 -18.64 -6.88
N LYS A 253 -10.25 -19.60 -7.03
CA LYS A 253 -11.60 -19.48 -6.47
C LYS A 253 -11.59 -19.34 -4.94
N LYS A 254 -10.74 -20.10 -4.25
CA LYS A 254 -10.62 -20.05 -2.78
C LYS A 254 -9.89 -18.78 -2.31
N SER A 255 -8.86 -18.35 -3.04
CA SER A 255 -8.13 -17.10 -2.76
C SER A 255 -9.02 -15.85 -2.72
N PHE A 256 -10.13 -15.88 -3.45
CA PHE A 256 -11.05 -14.73 -3.57
C PHE A 256 -12.46 -15.05 -3.05
N GLU A 257 -12.65 -16.15 -2.31
CA GLU A 257 -13.98 -16.60 -1.90
C GLU A 257 -14.74 -15.51 -1.12
N HIS A 258 -14.07 -14.84 -0.19
CA HIS A 258 -14.65 -13.75 0.59
C HIS A 258 -14.86 -12.48 -0.24
N GLU A 259 -13.93 -12.17 -1.14
CA GLU A 259 -13.97 -11.00 -2.04
C GLU A 259 -15.17 -11.09 -2.98
N LEU A 260 -15.46 -12.28 -3.51
CA LEU A 260 -16.58 -12.54 -4.42
C LEU A 260 -17.96 -12.33 -3.75
N GLN A 261 -18.06 -12.46 -2.44
CA GLN A 261 -19.30 -12.24 -1.68
C GLN A 261 -19.54 -10.78 -1.29
N ARG A 262 -18.62 -9.88 -1.66
CA ARG A 262 -18.74 -8.46 -1.34
C ARG A 262 -19.71 -7.77 -2.28
N THR A 263 -20.18 -6.61 -1.87
CA THR A 263 -20.94 -5.71 -2.76
C THR A 263 -20.11 -5.19 -3.94
N ARG A 264 -18.78 -5.26 -3.85
CA ARG A 264 -17.80 -4.82 -4.85
C ARG A 264 -16.79 -5.93 -5.19
N PRO A 265 -17.24 -7.08 -5.74
CA PRO A 265 -16.39 -8.25 -5.89
C PRO A 265 -15.15 -8.00 -6.76
N ARG A 266 -15.28 -7.25 -7.87
CA ARG A 266 -14.14 -7.00 -8.76
C ARG A 266 -13.10 -6.10 -8.09
N HIS A 267 -13.53 -5.06 -7.38
CA HIS A 267 -12.65 -4.24 -6.54
C HIS A 267 -11.88 -5.07 -5.53
N TYR A 268 -12.59 -5.90 -4.77
CA TYR A 268 -12.00 -6.66 -3.66
C TYR A 268 -11.06 -7.75 -4.15
N THR A 269 -11.36 -8.43 -5.26
CA THR A 269 -10.44 -9.38 -5.90
C THR A 269 -9.14 -8.71 -6.33
N LEU A 270 -9.20 -7.54 -6.96
CA LEU A 270 -7.99 -6.83 -7.38
C LEU A 270 -7.22 -6.19 -6.23
N PHE A 271 -7.92 -5.83 -5.16
CA PHE A 271 -7.32 -5.37 -3.92
C PHE A 271 -6.64 -6.50 -3.14
N ALA A 272 -7.11 -7.74 -3.27
CA ALA A 272 -6.47 -8.94 -2.73
C ALA A 272 -5.26 -9.38 -3.57
N LEU A 273 -5.29 -9.13 -4.89
CA LEU A 273 -4.19 -9.46 -5.79
C LEU A 273 -2.96 -8.57 -5.57
N GLU A 274 -3.17 -7.29 -5.24
CA GLU A 274 -2.12 -6.29 -5.02
C GLU A 274 -1.02 -6.73 -4.02
N PRO A 275 -1.34 -7.15 -2.78
CA PRO A 275 -0.31 -7.61 -1.82
C PRO A 275 0.39 -8.91 -2.25
N LEU A 276 -0.23 -9.77 -3.07
CA LEU A 276 0.44 -10.96 -3.61
C LEU A 276 1.56 -10.58 -4.57
N PHE A 277 1.37 -9.54 -5.39
CA PHE A 277 2.43 -9.01 -6.24
C PHE A 277 3.55 -8.36 -5.44
N ILE A 278 3.21 -7.67 -4.34
CA ILE A 278 4.21 -7.12 -3.41
C ILE A 278 5.06 -8.24 -2.82
N LEU A 279 4.43 -9.32 -2.34
CA LEU A 279 5.13 -10.49 -1.79
C LEU A 279 6.02 -11.17 -2.84
N ALA A 280 5.52 -11.35 -4.06
CA ALA A 280 6.26 -12.02 -5.14
C ALA A 280 7.54 -11.28 -5.52
N GLU A 281 7.51 -9.96 -5.57
CA GLU A 281 8.71 -9.15 -5.79
C GLU A 281 9.80 -9.42 -4.74
N LEU A 282 9.42 -9.57 -3.47
CA LEU A 282 10.38 -9.85 -2.40
C LEU A 282 11.03 -11.25 -2.52
N THR A 283 10.44 -12.15 -3.31
CA THR A 283 11.03 -13.46 -3.61
C THR A 283 12.08 -13.42 -4.72
N LEU A 284 12.19 -12.30 -5.45
CA LEU A 284 13.05 -12.24 -6.62
C LEU A 284 14.52 -12.42 -6.25
N PRO A 285 15.26 -13.30 -6.95
CA PRO A 285 16.70 -13.35 -6.86
C PRO A 285 17.34 -12.15 -7.58
N SER A 286 18.67 -12.01 -7.50
CA SER A 286 19.41 -10.93 -8.18
C SER A 286 19.19 -10.88 -9.69
N SER A 287 18.85 -12.00 -10.34
CA SER A 287 18.48 -12.05 -11.77
C SER A 287 17.11 -11.43 -12.07
N ARG A 288 16.33 -11.14 -11.03
CA ARG A 288 14.94 -10.65 -11.08
C ARG A 288 14.02 -11.51 -11.95
N ARG A 289 14.32 -12.81 -12.01
CA ARG A 289 13.47 -13.84 -12.62
C ARG A 289 12.64 -14.51 -11.52
N LEU A 290 11.33 -14.36 -11.62
CA LEU A 290 10.41 -14.97 -10.66
C LEU A 290 10.40 -16.49 -10.84
N ASP A 291 10.30 -17.19 -9.71
CA ASP A 291 10.13 -18.64 -9.71
C ASP A 291 8.91 -19.05 -10.55
N ARG A 292 9.02 -20.16 -11.29
CA ARG A 292 7.98 -20.58 -12.24
C ARG A 292 6.67 -20.93 -11.56
N TYR A 293 6.72 -21.52 -10.36
CA TYR A 293 5.52 -21.87 -9.62
C TYR A 293 4.79 -20.62 -9.13
N ILE A 294 5.52 -19.66 -8.53
CA ILE A 294 4.94 -18.39 -8.09
C ILE A 294 4.38 -17.59 -9.30
N ALA A 295 5.11 -17.54 -10.41
CA ALA A 295 4.68 -16.86 -11.62
C ALA A 295 3.40 -17.46 -12.21
N GLN A 296 3.30 -18.80 -12.25
CA GLN A 296 2.09 -19.47 -12.72
C GLN A 296 0.91 -19.22 -11.77
N TYR A 297 1.13 -19.31 -10.46
CA TYR A 297 0.09 -19.05 -9.46
C TYR A 297 -0.50 -17.63 -9.59
N LEU A 298 0.35 -16.60 -9.71
CA LEU A 298 -0.10 -15.23 -9.94
C LEU A 298 -0.84 -15.05 -11.27
N ARG A 299 -0.40 -15.75 -12.33
CA ARG A 299 -1.08 -15.73 -13.63
C ARG A 299 -2.48 -16.31 -13.52
N ASP A 300 -2.64 -17.45 -12.86
CA ASP A 300 -3.95 -18.10 -12.67
C ASP A 300 -4.89 -17.21 -11.85
N LEU A 301 -4.37 -16.54 -10.82
CA LEU A 301 -5.12 -15.55 -10.04
C LEU A 301 -5.54 -14.33 -10.87
N LEU A 302 -4.65 -13.81 -11.70
CA LEU A 302 -4.94 -12.68 -12.57
C LEU A 302 -5.97 -13.03 -13.64
N GLU A 303 -5.85 -14.20 -14.28
CA GLU A 303 -6.84 -14.68 -15.24
C GLU A 303 -8.20 -14.90 -14.60
N PHE A 304 -8.24 -15.46 -13.38
CA PHE A 304 -9.48 -15.55 -12.61
C PHE A 304 -10.07 -14.16 -12.33
N ALA A 305 -9.24 -13.21 -11.89
CA ALA A 305 -9.68 -11.85 -11.57
C ALA A 305 -10.31 -11.12 -12.77
N LYS A 306 -9.83 -11.39 -14.00
CA LYS A 306 -10.42 -10.86 -15.25
C LYS A 306 -11.85 -11.34 -15.50
N GLN A 307 -12.17 -12.56 -15.04
CA GLN A 307 -13.49 -13.17 -15.21
C GLN A 307 -14.50 -12.78 -14.13
N VAL A 308 -14.07 -12.09 -13.06
CA VAL A 308 -14.97 -11.67 -11.97
C VAL A 308 -15.99 -10.67 -12.49
N THR A 309 -17.28 -11.00 -12.34
CA THR A 309 -18.39 -10.12 -12.70
C THR A 309 -18.50 -8.98 -11.67
N PRO A 310 -18.63 -7.72 -12.11
CA PRO A 310 -18.74 -6.58 -11.20
C PRO A 310 -20.09 -6.58 -10.46
N GLY A 311 -20.06 -6.13 -9.21
CA GLY A 311 -21.29 -5.90 -8.43
C GLY A 311 -22.11 -4.73 -8.99
N GLU A 312 -23.39 -4.65 -8.63
CA GLU A 312 -24.30 -3.60 -9.15
C GLU A 312 -23.78 -2.18 -8.90
N ILE A 313 -23.18 -1.96 -7.72
CA ILE A 313 -22.59 -0.67 -7.33
C ILE A 313 -21.31 -0.33 -8.11
N GLU A 314 -20.66 -1.31 -8.73
CA GLU A 314 -19.43 -1.12 -9.49
C GLU A 314 -19.69 -0.78 -10.95
N ARG A 315 -20.79 -1.27 -11.55
CA ARG A 315 -21.08 -1.16 -12.99
C ARG A 315 -20.85 0.25 -13.59
N PRO A 316 -21.30 1.36 -12.97
CA PRO A 316 -21.04 2.69 -13.53
C PRO A 316 -19.53 3.05 -13.62
N LEU A 317 -18.69 2.46 -12.79
CA LEU A 317 -17.23 2.60 -12.81
C LEU A 317 -16.57 1.67 -13.84
N GLU A 318 -17.19 0.52 -14.11
CA GLU A 318 -16.71 -0.47 -15.08
C GLU A 318 -16.79 0.06 -16.51
N GLU A 319 -17.90 0.73 -16.84
CA GLU A 319 -18.13 1.33 -18.16
C GLU A 319 -17.07 2.37 -18.55
N GLN A 320 -16.23 2.80 -17.59
CA GLN A 320 -15.15 3.76 -17.79
C GLN A 320 -13.75 3.09 -17.85
N GLY A 321 -13.66 1.76 -17.94
CA GLY A 321 -12.40 1.03 -18.14
C GLY A 321 -11.51 0.89 -16.89
N ARG A 322 -11.96 1.38 -15.72
CA ARG A 322 -11.19 1.49 -14.46
C ARG A 322 -10.38 0.25 -14.07
N TYR A 323 -10.90 -0.95 -14.33
CA TYR A 323 -10.28 -2.20 -13.89
C TYR A 323 -9.38 -2.84 -14.95
N GLU A 324 -9.62 -2.56 -16.23
CA GLU A 324 -8.74 -3.01 -17.32
C GLU A 324 -7.33 -2.45 -17.15
N GLY A 325 -7.23 -1.16 -16.77
CA GLY A 325 -5.94 -0.56 -16.44
C GLY A 325 -5.20 -1.32 -15.32
N ARG A 326 -5.92 -1.78 -14.28
CA ARG A 326 -5.31 -2.54 -13.18
C ARG A 326 -4.74 -3.87 -13.66
N TRP A 327 -5.44 -4.57 -14.55
CA TRP A 327 -4.94 -5.82 -15.12
C TRP A 327 -3.67 -5.60 -15.93
N GLN A 328 -3.64 -4.59 -16.79
CA GLN A 328 -2.45 -4.26 -17.60
C GLN A 328 -1.23 -3.99 -16.72
N TRP A 329 -1.42 -3.39 -15.55
CA TRP A 329 -0.37 -3.20 -14.54
C TRP A 329 0.23 -4.53 -14.06
N TYR A 330 -0.62 -5.47 -13.67
CA TYR A 330 -0.22 -6.80 -13.20
C TYR A 330 0.39 -7.65 -14.32
N GLU A 331 -0.18 -7.61 -15.53
CA GLU A 331 0.35 -8.28 -16.72
C GLU A 331 1.76 -7.82 -17.04
N ARG A 332 2.01 -6.50 -16.99
CA ARG A 332 3.34 -5.94 -17.26
C ARG A 332 4.36 -6.38 -16.22
N MET A 333 4.01 -6.37 -14.93
CA MET A 333 4.89 -6.88 -13.87
C MET A 333 5.24 -8.36 -14.10
N LEU A 334 4.24 -9.21 -14.37
CA LEU A 334 4.48 -10.63 -14.68
C LEU A 334 5.37 -10.79 -15.92
N ALA A 335 5.08 -10.07 -17.00
CA ALA A 335 5.85 -10.15 -18.23
C ALA A 335 7.33 -9.74 -18.02
N GLY A 336 7.57 -8.71 -17.19
CA GLY A 336 8.91 -8.31 -16.76
C GLY A 336 9.63 -9.42 -16.00
N TRP A 337 8.99 -9.98 -14.99
CA TRP A 337 9.55 -11.03 -14.14
C TRP A 337 9.78 -12.37 -14.86
N THR A 338 8.94 -12.71 -15.85
CA THR A 338 9.07 -13.96 -16.63
C THR A 338 9.92 -13.81 -17.88
N GLY A 339 10.36 -12.60 -18.22
CA GLY A 339 11.15 -12.32 -19.42
C GLY A 339 10.36 -12.36 -20.73
N GLN A 340 9.03 -12.31 -20.66
CA GLN A 340 8.12 -12.29 -21.80
C GLN A 340 7.68 -10.87 -22.20
N GLY A 341 8.05 -9.84 -21.43
CA GLY A 341 7.67 -8.44 -21.68
C GLY A 341 8.71 -7.63 -22.44
N GLN A 342 8.25 -6.62 -23.18
CA GLN A 342 9.12 -5.54 -23.66
C GLN A 342 9.69 -4.75 -22.47
N ARG A 343 10.99 -4.42 -22.53
CA ARG A 343 11.63 -3.51 -21.58
C ARG A 343 11.23 -2.08 -21.95
N GLY A 344 10.40 -1.44 -21.12
CA GLY A 344 9.84 -0.14 -21.47
C GLY A 344 8.88 -0.20 -22.67
N GLY A 345 8.17 0.91 -22.89
CA GLY A 345 7.16 1.09 -23.92
C GLY A 345 6.44 2.43 -23.70
N GLU A 346 5.70 2.91 -24.70
CA GLU A 346 4.90 4.13 -24.59
C GLU A 346 3.93 4.03 -23.40
N GLU A 347 3.60 5.18 -22.79
CA GLU A 347 2.60 5.24 -21.72
C GLU A 347 1.31 4.58 -22.23
N PRO A 348 0.67 3.65 -21.49
CA PRO A 348 -0.67 3.22 -21.82
C PRO A 348 -1.52 4.48 -21.87
N ASN A 349 -2.27 4.65 -22.96
CA ASN A 349 -3.18 5.79 -23.11
C ASN A 349 -4.03 5.90 -21.84
N GLY A 350 -3.82 6.96 -21.06
CA GLY A 350 -4.38 7.07 -19.70
C GLY A 350 -5.90 7.05 -19.61
N ARG A 351 -6.60 7.00 -20.75
CA ARG A 351 -8.05 6.83 -20.87
C ARG A 351 -8.59 5.55 -20.22
N ALA A 352 -7.76 4.52 -19.99
CA ALA A 352 -8.17 3.29 -19.31
C ALA A 352 -8.33 3.43 -17.78
N TRP A 353 -8.16 4.63 -17.21
CA TRP A 353 -8.34 4.88 -15.77
C TRP A 353 -9.22 6.11 -15.55
N GLU A 354 -10.10 6.06 -14.54
CA GLU A 354 -10.96 7.17 -14.14
C GLU A 354 -10.10 8.43 -13.87
N GLY A 355 -10.24 9.45 -14.72
CA GLY A 355 -9.49 10.71 -14.65
C GLY A 355 -8.03 10.65 -15.15
N GLY A 356 -7.60 9.55 -15.75
CA GLY A 356 -6.22 9.37 -16.23
C GLY A 356 -5.26 8.80 -15.19
N PHE A 357 -4.09 8.35 -15.63
CA PHE A 357 -2.99 8.06 -14.72
C PHE A 357 -2.52 9.34 -14.02
N THR A 358 -2.42 9.30 -12.68
CA THR A 358 -1.77 10.38 -11.92
C THR A 358 -0.32 10.56 -12.40
N GLN A 359 0.26 11.73 -12.15
CA GLN A 359 1.69 11.94 -12.44
C GLN A 359 2.57 10.89 -11.76
N ARG A 360 2.22 10.47 -10.54
CA ARG A 360 2.92 9.40 -9.82
C ARG A 360 2.77 8.05 -10.52
N MET A 361 1.56 7.67 -10.94
CA MET A 361 1.38 6.38 -11.62
C MET A 361 2.14 6.32 -12.96
N ARG A 362 2.17 7.41 -13.73
CA ARG A 362 3.02 7.48 -14.94
C ARG A 362 4.50 7.33 -14.63
N MET A 363 4.96 7.98 -13.56
CA MET A 363 6.33 7.80 -13.09
C MET A 363 6.61 6.33 -12.75
N ILE A 364 5.77 5.70 -11.91
CA ILE A 364 5.97 4.31 -11.47
C ILE A 364 5.84 3.31 -12.62
N TRP A 365 5.00 3.58 -13.62
CA TRP A 365 4.92 2.75 -14.82
C TRP A 365 6.26 2.64 -15.56
N GLY A 366 7.08 3.70 -15.52
CA GLY A 366 8.45 3.68 -16.03
C GLY A 366 9.40 2.78 -15.23
N PHE A 367 9.06 2.46 -13.99
CA PHE A 367 9.81 1.54 -13.10
C PHE A 367 9.29 0.09 -13.15
N ILE A 368 8.26 -0.21 -13.95
CA ILE A 368 7.73 -1.57 -14.17
C ILE A 368 8.10 -2.06 -15.55
#